data_AF-A0AAC8TH69-F1
#
_entry.id   AF-A0AAC8TH69-F1
#
_cell.length_a   1.000
_cell.length_b   1.000
_cell.length_c   1.000
_cell.angle_alpha   90.00
_cell.angle_beta   90.00
_cell.angle_gamma   90.00
#
_symmetry.space_group_name_H-M   'P 1'
#
loop_
_entity.id
_entity.type
_entity.pdbx_description
1 polymer ?
#
loop_
_entity_poly.entity_id
_entity_poly.type
_entity_poly.pdbx_seq_one_letter_code
_entity_poly.pdbx_strand_id
1 'polypeptide(L)' 'MSQTLTAQDLWPLVQKLPHDEQVRLAKLALRAAAQSGASDTAAYRAAPPSADEFSSQEDPLAWEADGWEEFDAPR' A
#
# COMPACT_ATOMS: atom_id res chain seq x y z
N MET A 1 -19.46 24.96 11.61
CA MET A 1 -19.61 23.49 11.60
C MET A 1 -19.04 23.00 10.28
N SER A 2 -17.76 22.63 10.25
CA SER A 2 -17.10 22.19 9.02
C SER A 2 -17.54 20.76 8.73
N GLN A 3 -18.31 20.56 7.66
CA GLN A 3 -18.70 19.22 7.23
C GLN A 3 -17.45 18.46 6.78
N THR A 4 -17.25 17.28 7.35
CA THR A 4 -16.18 16.36 6.94
C THR A 4 -16.54 15.82 5.56
N LEU A 5 -15.92 16.36 4.51
CA LEU A 5 -16.10 15.88 3.15
C LEU A 5 -15.42 14.51 3.00
N THR A 6 -16.16 13.53 2.50
CA THR A 6 -15.62 12.21 2.19
C THR A 6 -15.12 12.16 0.75
N ALA A 7 -14.29 11.16 0.43
CA ALA A 7 -13.83 10.95 -0.95
C ALA A 7 -14.99 10.71 -1.93
N GLN A 8 -16.08 10.10 -1.44
CA GLN A 8 -17.28 9.82 -2.23
C GLN A 8 -17.97 11.12 -2.69
N ASP A 9 -17.98 12.14 -1.83
CA ASP A 9 -18.60 13.43 -2.12
C ASP A 9 -17.84 14.21 -3.22
N LEU A 10 -16.55 13.90 -3.40
CA LEU A 10 -15.71 14.52 -4.43
C LEU A 10 -15.81 13.82 -5.79
N TRP A 11 -16.34 12.60 -5.84
CA TRP A 11 -16.39 11.77 -7.05
C TRP A 11 -17.11 12.45 -8.24
N PRO A 12 -18.26 13.12 -8.07
CA PRO A 12 -18.94 13.80 -9.17
C PRO A 12 -18.12 14.94 -9.79
N LEU A 13 -17.19 15.53 -9.01
CA LEU A 13 -16.29 16.57 -9.51
C LEU A 13 -15.14 15.96 -10.31
N VAL A 14 -14.62 14.81 -9.86
CA VAL A 14 -13.58 14.05 -10.59
C VAL A 14 -14.08 13.60 -11.95
N GLN A 15 -15.34 13.19 -12.07
CA GLN A 15 -15.93 12.78 -13.36
C GLN A 15 -16.04 13.90 -14.39
N LYS A 16 -16.10 15.17 -13.96
CA LYS A 16 -16.17 16.33 -14.86
C LYS A 16 -14.81 16.76 -15.39
N LEU A 17 -13.72 16.26 -14.79
CA LEU A 17 -12.36 16.58 -15.22
C LEU A 17 -12.00 15.80 -16.49
N PRO A 18 -11.23 16.39 -17.42
CA PRO A 18 -10.61 15.67 -18.52
C PRO A 18 -9.75 14.51 -18.01
N HIS A 19 -9.59 13.45 -18.82
CA HIS A 19 -8.84 12.26 -18.42
C HIS A 19 -7.42 12.58 -17.91
N ASP A 20 -6.70 13.47 -18.61
CA ASP A 20 -5.35 13.87 -18.20
C ASP A 20 -5.32 14.56 -16.82
N GLU A 21 -6.35 15.34 -16.50
CA GLU A 21 -6.47 16.00 -15.21
C GLU A 21 -6.86 15.01 -14.10
N GLN A 22 -7.69 14.01 -14.39
CA GLN A 22 -7.98 12.91 -13.47
C GLN A 22 -6.71 12.14 -13.13
N VAL A 23 -5.89 11.81 -14.13
CA VAL A 23 -4.60 11.13 -13.93
C VAL A 23 -3.64 12.00 -13.12
N ARG A 24 -3.59 13.31 -13.40
CA ARG A 24 -2.74 14.25 -12.64
C ARG A 24 -3.18 14.35 -11.19
N LEU A 25 -4.49 14.41 -10.93
CA LEU A 25 -5.07 14.43 -9.58
C LEU A 25 -4.75 13.14 -8.82
N ALA A 26 -4.92 11.97 -9.45
CA ALA A 26 -4.61 10.68 -8.85
C ALA A 26 -3.12 10.58 -8.44
N LYS A 27 -2.21 11.04 -9.31
CA LYS A 27 -0.77 11.09 -9.00
C LYS A 27 -0.47 12.01 -7.82
N LEU A 28 -1.11 13.18 -7.75
CA LEU A 28 -0.93 14.12 -6.63
C LEU A 28 -1.46 13.53 -5.31
N ALA A 29 -2.65 12.91 -5.34
CA ALA A 29 -3.24 12.27 -4.18
C ALA A 29 -2.36 11.13 -3.64
N LEU A 30 -1.85 10.27 -4.53
CA LEU A 30 -0.92 9.20 -4.17
C LEU A 30 0.36 9.76 -3.54
N ARG A 31 0.93 10.81 -4.14
CA ARG A 31 2.15 11.44 -3.64
C ARG A 31 1.92 12.03 -2.24
N ALA A 32 0.77 12.67 -2.02
CA ALA A 32 0.39 13.24 -0.73
C ALA A 32 0.19 12.15 0.33
N ALA A 33 -0.45 11.04 -0.03
CA ALA A 33 -0.61 9.87 0.86
C ALA A 33 0.76 9.28 1.26
N ALA A 34 1.68 9.12 0.31
CA ALA A 34 3.03 8.64 0.58
C ALA A 34 3.83 9.59 1.51
N GLN A 35 3.66 10.91 1.36
CA GLN A 35 4.26 11.90 2.27
C GLN A 35 3.60 11.92 3.65
N SER A 36 2.32 11.56 3.72
CA SER A 36 1.61 11.33 4.99
C SER A 36 2.02 10.02 5.66
N GLY A 37 2.96 9.25 5.09
CA GLY A 37 3.57 8.03 5.63
C GLY A 37 4.34 8.20 6.96
N ALA A 38 4.11 9.29 7.69
CA ALA A 38 4.45 9.41 9.09
C ALA A 38 3.79 8.33 9.97
N SER A 39 2.79 7.59 9.45
CA SER A 39 2.11 6.50 10.16
C SER A 39 3.00 5.27 10.33
N ASP A 40 3.65 4.76 9.28
CA ASP A 40 4.31 3.45 9.36
C ASP A 40 5.56 3.51 10.22
N THR A 41 6.40 4.53 10.04
CA THR A 41 7.59 4.73 10.88
C THR A 41 7.22 4.92 12.35
N ALA A 42 6.12 5.65 12.63
CA ALA A 42 5.65 5.84 14.00
C ALA A 42 5.03 4.55 14.57
N ALA A 43 4.34 3.75 13.76
CA ALA A 43 3.77 2.47 14.14
C ALA A 43 4.87 1.47 14.49
N TYR A 44 5.89 1.31 13.65
CA TYR A 44 7.06 0.45 13.96
C TYR A 44 7.87 0.96 15.16
N ARG A 45 7.84 2.27 15.45
CA ARG A 45 8.45 2.81 16.67
C ARG A 45 7.60 2.53 17.91
N ALA A 46 6.28 2.60 17.80
CA ALA A 46 5.34 2.39 18.91
C ALA A 46 5.19 0.90 19.26
N ALA A 47 5.27 0.03 18.27
CA ALA A 47 5.22 -1.42 18.40
C ALA A 47 6.38 -2.02 17.58
N PRO A 48 7.61 -2.02 18.11
CA PRO A 48 8.74 -2.65 17.43
C PRO A 48 8.50 -4.16 17.34
N PRO A 49 8.87 -4.79 16.22
CA PRO A 49 8.68 -6.23 16.07
C PRO A 49 9.51 -6.98 17.11
N SER A 50 8.91 -8.04 17.66
CA SER A 50 9.54 -8.88 18.68
C SER A 50 10.34 -10.01 18.02
N ALA A 51 11.35 -10.54 18.72
CA ALA A 51 12.17 -11.63 18.19
C ALA A 51 11.36 -12.88 17.83
N ASP A 52 10.22 -13.09 18.51
CA ASP A 52 9.33 -14.23 18.30
C ASP A 52 8.45 -14.09 17.04
N GLU A 53 8.35 -12.89 16.46
CA GLU A 53 7.67 -12.68 15.17
C GLU A 53 8.52 -13.07 13.97
N PHE A 54 9.83 -13.24 14.18
CA PHE A 54 10.73 -13.73 13.15
C PHE A 54 10.78 -15.25 13.20
N SER A 55 10.53 -15.88 12.05
CA SER A 55 10.79 -17.30 11.84
C SER A 55 12.23 -17.63 12.25
N SER A 56 12.40 -18.42 13.31
CA SER A 56 13.70 -18.86 13.80
C SER A 56 14.14 -20.22 13.24
N GLN A 57 13.32 -20.81 12.35
CA GLN A 57 13.45 -22.21 11.91
C GLN A 57 13.56 -22.39 10.40
N GLU A 58 13.54 -21.32 9.61
CA GLU A 58 13.88 -21.45 8.18
C GLU A 58 15.40 -21.45 8.02
N ASP A 59 15.91 -22.50 7.39
CA ASP A 59 17.30 -22.58 6.95
C ASP A 59 17.59 -21.34 6.07
N PRO A 60 18.62 -20.53 6.38
CA PRO A 60 18.99 -19.37 5.56
C PRO A 60 19.22 -19.68 4.08
N LEU A 61 19.38 -20.96 3.71
CA LEU A 61 19.57 -21.46 2.36
C LEU A 61 18.36 -22.24 1.80
N ALA A 62 17.24 -22.33 2.53
CA ALA A 62 15.99 -22.89 2.02
C ALA A 62 15.34 -21.92 1.02
N TRP A 63 16.01 -21.68 -0.10
CA TRP A 63 15.41 -21.07 -1.29
C TRP A 63 14.57 -22.08 -2.07
N GLU A 64 14.54 -23.34 -1.60
CA GLU A 64 13.64 -24.41 -2.01
C GLU A 64 12.27 -24.23 -1.34
N ALA A 65 11.64 -23.08 -1.54
CA ALA A 65 10.21 -22.97 -1.31
C ALA A 65 9.50 -23.70 -2.46
N ASP A 66 9.08 -24.96 -2.20
CA ASP A 66 8.20 -25.78 -3.06
C ASP A 66 6.84 -25.08 -3.30
N GLY A 67 6.83 -23.98 -4.06
CA GLY A 67 5.63 -23.16 -4.23
C GLY A 67 5.63 -22.21 -5.42
N TRP A 68 6.77 -21.96 -6.05
CA TRP A 68 6.83 -21.12 -7.25
C TRP A 68 6.73 -21.91 -8.56
N GLU A 69 6.92 -23.24 -8.53
CA GLU A 69 6.81 -24.08 -9.73
C GLU A 69 5.35 -24.36 -10.15
N GLU A 70 4.38 -24.20 -9.25
CA GLU A 70 2.95 -24.41 -9.58
C GLU A 70 2.39 -23.28 -10.48
N PHE A 71 3.11 -22.16 -10.62
CA PHE A 71 2.73 -21.05 -11.50
C PHE A 71 3.28 -21.17 -12.93
N ASP A 72 4.21 -22.08 -13.20
CA ASP A 72 4.78 -22.30 -14.54
C ASP A 72 4.17 -23.55 -15.19
N ALA A 73 2.84 -23.54 -15.35
CA ALA A 73 2.16 -24.48 -16.24
C ALA A 73 2.23 -23.94 -17.69
N PRO A 74 2.84 -24.67 -18.66
CA PRO A 74 2.71 -24.32 -20.07
C PRO A 74 1.27 -24.52 -20.57
N ARG A 75 0.86 -23.61 -21.46
CA ARG A 75 -0.43 -23.59 -22.20
C ARG A 75 -0.79 -24.90 -22.88
#